data_AF-F0QBP1-F1
#
_entry.id   AF-F0QBP1-F1
#
_cell.length_a   1.000
_cell.length_b   1.000
_cell.length_c   1.000
_cell.angle_alpha   90.00
_cell.angle_beta   90.00
_cell.angle_gamma   90.00
#
_symmetry.space_group_name_H-M   'P 1'
#
loop_
_entity.id
_entity.type
_entity.pdbx_description
1 polymer ?
#
loop_
_entity_poly.entity_id
_entity_poly.type
_entity_poly.pdbx_seq_one_letter_code
_entity_poly.pdbx_strand_id
1 'polypeptide(L)'
;MTPLHWLLLGSMAGNGLLGWAWLGERDAVAAAQAEVSARGRQLAGAQGAAQACTAAVDALRAQADQRSHAAAEARRAAAARAQARDRRADDILARPMPVPGDACASAQARVQAWLQERSKP
;
A
#
# COMPACT_ATOMS: atom_id res chain seq x y z
N MET A 1 -4.09 76.04 -35.68
CA MET A 1 -3.59 75.34 -34.47
C MET A 1 -2.35 76.05 -33.97
N THR A 2 -2.26 76.37 -32.68
CA THR A 2 -1.05 77.00 -32.10
C THR A 2 -0.03 75.91 -31.72
N PRO A 3 1.28 76.22 -31.67
CA PRO A 3 2.33 75.27 -31.31
C PRO A 3 2.10 74.56 -29.95
N LEU A 4 1.42 75.22 -29.02
CA LEU A 4 1.01 74.65 -27.73
C LEU A 4 0.10 73.41 -27.88
N HIS A 5 -0.79 73.39 -28.87
CA HIS A 5 -1.69 72.25 -29.10
C HIS A 5 -0.93 71.00 -29.54
N TRP A 6 0.11 71.17 -30.37
CA TRP A 6 0.94 70.05 -30.82
C TRP A 6 1.74 69.44 -29.67
N LEU A 7 2.25 70.27 -28.75
CA LEU A 7 2.95 69.81 -27.54
C LEU A 7 2.02 69.02 -26.61
N LEU A 8 0.79 69.50 -26.40
CA LEU A 8 -0.20 68.81 -25.57
C LEU A 8 -0.62 67.47 -26.18
N LEU A 9 -0.85 67.42 -27.49
CA LEU A 9 -1.18 66.18 -28.19
C LEU A 9 -0.03 65.16 -28.12
N GLY A 10 1.21 65.61 -28.31
CA GLY A 10 2.39 64.75 -28.15
C GLY A 10 2.52 64.19 -26.73
N SER A 11 2.26 65.01 -25.71
CA SER A 11 2.26 64.58 -24.31
C SER A 11 1.16 63.56 -24.02
N MET A 12 -0.08 63.78 -24.48
CA MET A 12 -1.18 62.82 -24.31
C MET A 12 -0.87 61.48 -24.99
N ALA A 13 -0.36 61.51 -26.22
CA ALA A 13 0.01 60.30 -26.95
C ALA A 13 1.12 59.52 -26.23
N GLY A 14 2.16 60.22 -25.75
CA GLY A 14 3.24 59.61 -24.98
C GLY A 14 2.75 58.95 -23.69
N ASN A 15 1.89 59.62 -22.92
CA ASN A 15 1.31 59.06 -21.70
C ASN A 15 0.39 57.87 -21.99
N GLY A 16 -0.41 57.93 -23.06
CA GLY A 16 -1.25 56.81 -23.49
C GLY A 16 -0.44 55.56 -23.85
N LEU A 17 0.66 55.73 -24.60
CA LEU A 17 1.55 54.62 -24.97
C LEU A 17 2.26 54.02 -23.74
N LEU A 18 2.76 54.87 -22.83
CA LEU A 18 3.39 54.40 -21.59
C LEU A 18 2.41 53.66 -20.69
N GLY A 19 1.19 54.18 -20.53
CA GLY A 19 0.14 53.51 -19.77
C GLY A 19 -0.24 52.16 -20.37
N TRP A 20 -0.32 52.07 -21.70
CA TRP A 20 -0.61 50.81 -22.39
C TRP A 20 0.52 49.78 -22.22
N ALA A 21 1.78 50.20 -22.35
CA ALA A 21 2.93 49.34 -22.10
C ALA A 21 2.97 48.83 -20.65
N TRP A 22 2.69 49.70 -19.68
CA TRP A 22 2.63 49.33 -18.27
C TRP A 22 1.53 48.31 -17.97
N LEU A 23 0.34 48.46 -18.57
CA LEU A 23 -0.74 47.48 -18.44
C LEU A 23 -0.33 46.12 -18.97
N GLY A 24 0.34 46.07 -20.12
CA GLY A 24 0.85 44.82 -20.69
C GLY A 24 1.82 44.09 -19.75
N GLU A 25 2.80 44.82 -19.20
CA GLU A 25 3.78 44.25 -18.26
C GLU A 25 3.10 43.79 -16.96
N ARG A 26 2.19 44.59 -16.41
CA ARG A 26 1.45 44.25 -15.19
C ARG A 26 0.64 42.98 -15.37
N ASP A 27 -0.04 42.84 -16.50
CA ASP A 27 -0.87 41.67 -16.78
C ASP A 27 0.00 40.43 -17.01
N ALA A 28 1.18 40.56 -17.61
CA ALA A 28 2.17 39.48 -17.73
C ALA A 28 2.68 39.00 -16.36
N VAL A 29 3.01 39.95 -15.46
CA VAL A 29 3.41 39.64 -14.08
C VAL A 29 2.28 38.96 -13.31
N ALA A 30 1.04 39.45 -13.45
CA ALA A 30 -0.12 38.84 -12.80
C ALA A 30 -0.36 37.41 -13.31
N ALA A 31 -0.23 37.16 -14.62
CA ALA A 31 -0.34 35.83 -15.20
C ALA A 31 0.76 34.89 -14.68
N ALA A 32 2.00 35.36 -14.62
CA ALA A 32 3.12 34.58 -14.09
C ALA A 32 2.92 34.22 -12.60
N GLN A 33 2.47 35.17 -11.77
CA GLN A 33 2.15 34.92 -10.36
C GLN A 33 1.00 33.91 -10.19
N ALA A 34 -0.04 34.01 -11.03
CA ALA A 34 -1.13 33.06 -11.04
C ALA A 34 -0.66 31.64 -11.41
N GLU A 35 0.23 31.51 -12.39
CA GLU A 35 0.82 30.24 -12.79
C GLU A 35 1.68 29.62 -11.69
N VAL A 36 2.59 30.39 -11.08
CA VAL A 36 3.42 29.93 -9.96
C VAL A 36 2.54 29.46 -8.81
N SER A 37 1.49 30.23 -8.48
CA SER A 37 0.55 29.85 -7.42
C SER A 37 -0.22 28.56 -7.75
N ALA A 38 -0.63 28.38 -9.01
CA ALA A 38 -1.31 27.17 -9.46
C ALA A 38 -0.39 25.94 -9.39
N ARG A 39 0.86 26.06 -9.85
CA ARG A 39 1.87 25.00 -9.73
C ARG A 39 2.21 24.68 -8.28
N GLY A 40 2.30 25.69 -7.42
CA GLY A 40 2.50 25.53 -5.98
C GLY A 40 1.39 24.70 -5.32
N ARG A 41 0.12 24.97 -5.67
CA ARG A 41 -1.02 24.16 -5.20
C ARG A 41 -0.97 22.72 -5.71
N GLN A 42 -0.60 22.51 -6.97
CA GLN A 42 -0.45 21.16 -7.54
C GLN A 42 0.66 20.37 -6.82
N LEU A 43 1.81 21.00 -6.56
CA LEU A 43 2.92 20.39 -5.83
C LEU A 43 2.52 20.03 -4.41
N ALA A 44 1.86 20.94 -3.69
CA ALA A 44 1.37 20.69 -2.33
C ALA A 44 0.37 19.51 -2.31
N GLY A 45 -0.52 19.43 -3.30
CA GLY A 45 -1.43 18.30 -3.45
C GLY A 45 -0.71 16.98 -3.69
N ALA A 46 0.29 16.97 -4.59
CA ALA A 46 1.09 15.78 -4.88
C ALA A 46 1.91 15.33 -3.66
N GLN A 47 2.51 16.26 -2.92
CA GLN A 47 3.24 15.97 -1.68
C GLN A 47 2.31 15.42 -0.60
N GLY A 48 1.13 16.00 -0.43
CA GLY A 48 0.13 15.51 0.52
C GLY A 48 -0.34 14.09 0.18
N ALA A 49 -0.59 13.80 -1.10
CA ALA A 49 -0.94 12.46 -1.55
C ALA A 49 0.20 11.45 -1.30
N ALA A 50 1.44 11.81 -1.62
CA ALA A 50 2.60 10.95 -1.39
C ALA A 50 2.81 10.65 0.11
N GLN A 51 2.65 11.66 0.97
CA GLN A 51 2.70 11.49 2.43
C GLN A 51 1.60 10.56 2.93
N ALA A 52 0.36 10.74 2.47
CA ALA A 52 -0.76 9.88 2.85
C ALA A 52 -0.55 8.42 2.41
N CYS A 53 -0.06 8.20 1.18
CA CYS A 53 0.29 6.87 0.70
C CYS A 53 1.38 6.21 1.57
N THR A 54 2.44 6.97 1.88
CA THR A 54 3.55 6.46 2.72
C THR A 54 3.04 6.08 4.11
N ALA A 55 2.28 6.96 4.76
CA ALA A 55 1.70 6.70 6.08
C ALA A 55 0.76 5.48 6.08
N ALA A 56 -0.05 5.30 5.03
CA ALA A 56 -0.91 4.14 4.90
C ALA A 56 -0.13 2.83 4.73
N VAL A 57 0.95 2.84 3.95
CA VAL A 57 1.84 1.67 3.78
C VAL A 57 2.56 1.33 5.09
N ASP A 58 3.06 2.33 5.81
CA ASP A 58 3.71 2.13 7.11
C ASP A 58 2.72 1.55 8.14
N ALA A 59 1.48 2.05 8.17
CA ALA A 59 0.43 1.50 9.02
C ALA A 59 0.07 0.05 8.66
N LEU A 60 0.01 -0.27 7.35
CA LEU A 60 -0.23 -1.63 6.88
C LEU A 60 0.92 -2.57 7.30
N ARG A 61 2.17 -2.11 7.17
CA ARG A 61 3.36 -2.86 7.59
C ARG A 61 3.32 -3.15 9.09
N ALA A 62 3.01 -2.16 9.93
CA ALA A 62 2.89 -2.35 11.36
C ALA A 62 1.81 -3.38 11.73
N GLN A 63 0.65 -3.35 11.07
CA GLN A 63 -0.41 -4.34 11.27
C GLN A 63 0.01 -5.74 10.82
N ALA A 64 0.72 -5.84 9.70
CA ALA A 64 1.25 -7.12 9.20
C ALA A 64 2.26 -7.71 10.19
N ASP A 65 3.19 -6.90 10.70
CA ASP A 65 4.19 -7.30 11.68
C ASP A 65 3.52 -7.77 12.97
N GLN A 66 2.54 -7.00 13.50
CA GLN A 66 1.77 -7.39 14.67
C GLN A 66 1.06 -8.73 14.49
N ARG A 67 0.37 -8.93 13.35
CA ARG A 67 -0.28 -10.21 13.03
C ARG A 67 0.72 -11.34 12.88
N SER A 68 1.88 -11.06 12.31
CA SER A 68 2.95 -12.04 12.15
C SER A 68 3.45 -12.53 13.51
N HIS A 69 3.66 -11.62 14.47
CA HIS A 69 4.10 -11.92 15.82
C HIS A 69 3.02 -12.66 16.61
N ALA A 70 1.78 -12.16 16.61
CA ALA A 70 0.66 -12.77 17.31
C ALA A 70 0.40 -14.22 16.84
N ALA A 71 0.54 -14.48 15.53
CA ALA A 71 0.35 -15.81 14.98
C ALA A 71 1.61 -16.71 15.05
N ALA A 72 2.77 -16.21 15.47
CA ALA A 72 4.01 -16.98 15.48
C ALA A 72 3.92 -18.24 16.36
N GLU A 73 3.41 -18.11 17.57
CA GLU A 73 3.25 -19.25 18.50
C GLU A 73 2.21 -20.25 17.98
N ALA A 74 1.08 -19.75 17.48
CA ALA A 74 0.05 -20.60 16.89
C ALA A 74 0.58 -21.41 15.70
N ARG A 75 1.40 -20.80 14.82
CA ARG A 75 2.08 -21.49 13.72
C ARG A 75 3.06 -22.54 14.22
N ARG A 76 3.88 -22.23 15.24
CA ARG A 76 4.80 -23.21 15.86
C ARG A 76 4.04 -24.38 16.47
N ALA A 77 2.96 -24.13 17.20
CA ALA A 77 2.12 -25.16 17.79
C ALA A 77 1.42 -26.02 16.72
N ALA A 78 0.96 -25.43 15.62
CA ALA A 78 0.44 -26.16 14.48
C ALA A 78 1.51 -27.06 13.83
N ALA A 79 2.72 -26.53 13.59
CA ALA A 79 3.83 -27.30 13.05
C ALA A 79 4.25 -28.47 13.97
N ALA A 80 4.31 -28.23 15.28
CA ALA A 80 4.59 -29.29 16.25
C ALA A 80 3.51 -30.39 16.24
N ARG A 81 2.23 -30.01 16.16
CA ARG A 81 1.11 -30.96 16.05
C ARG A 81 1.13 -31.74 14.72
N ALA A 82 1.59 -31.12 13.63
CA ALA A 82 1.78 -31.81 12.36
C ALA A 82 2.90 -32.85 12.47
N GLN A 83 4.09 -32.44 12.94
CA GLN A 83 5.22 -33.36 13.14
C GLN A 83 4.88 -34.53 14.07
N ALA A 84 4.11 -34.29 15.13
CA ALA A 84 3.67 -35.36 16.03
C ALA A 84 2.75 -36.37 15.32
N ARG A 85 1.90 -35.91 14.39
CA ARG A 85 1.05 -36.79 13.59
C ARG A 85 1.85 -37.55 12.54
N ASP A 86 2.83 -36.92 11.91
CA ASP A 86 3.71 -37.56 10.94
C ASP A 86 4.51 -38.69 11.58
N ARG A 87 5.15 -38.44 12.73
CA ARG A 87 5.85 -39.49 13.50
C ARG A 87 4.94 -40.65 13.87
N ARG A 88 3.70 -40.37 14.32
CA ARG A 88 2.74 -41.42 14.63
C ARG A 88 2.36 -42.23 13.39
N ALA A 89 2.26 -41.61 12.22
CA ALA A 89 1.99 -42.33 10.98
C ALA A 89 3.16 -43.26 10.64
N ASP A 90 4.39 -42.77 10.75
CA ASP A 90 5.61 -43.58 10.55
C ASP A 90 5.65 -44.77 11.52
N ASP A 91 5.36 -44.55 12.81
CA ASP A 91 5.29 -45.61 13.82
C ASP A 91 4.24 -46.67 13.46
N ILE A 92 3.07 -46.26 12.95
CA ILE A 92 2.03 -47.19 12.50
C ILE A 92 2.53 -47.99 11.30
N LEU A 93 3.12 -47.34 10.31
CA LEU A 93 3.62 -47.98 9.10
C LEU A 93 4.78 -48.95 9.37
N ALA A 94 5.65 -48.63 10.34
CA ALA A 94 6.79 -49.47 10.73
C ALA A 94 6.39 -50.72 11.54
N ARG A 95 5.21 -50.76 12.16
CA ARG A 95 4.74 -51.94 12.91
C ARG A 95 4.55 -53.13 11.97
N PRO A 96 4.83 -54.37 12.42
CA PRO A 96 4.48 -55.58 11.69
C PRO A 96 2.99 -55.68 11.38
N MET A 97 2.63 -56.52 10.40
CA MET A 97 1.23 -56.80 10.09
C MET A 97 0.55 -57.47 11.30
N PRO A 98 -0.57 -56.92 11.81
CA PRO A 98 -1.32 -57.51 12.92
C PRO A 98 -1.81 -58.93 12.63
N VAL A 99 -2.15 -59.23 11.37
CA VAL A 99 -2.56 -60.54 10.89
C VAL A 99 -1.60 -61.00 9.80
N PRO A 100 -0.57 -61.81 10.14
CA PRO A 100 0.39 -62.30 9.17
C PRO A 100 -0.31 -63.07 8.03
N GLY A 101 0.03 -62.75 6.78
CA GLY A 101 -0.54 -63.40 5.60
C GLY A 101 -1.91 -62.88 5.13
N ASP A 102 -2.60 -62.04 5.92
CA ASP A 102 -3.86 -61.40 5.52
C ASP A 102 -3.74 -59.87 5.59
N ALA A 103 -3.46 -59.27 4.43
CA ALA A 103 -3.32 -57.83 4.29
C ALA A 103 -4.63 -57.08 4.53
N CYS A 104 -5.78 -57.69 4.19
CA CYS A 104 -7.09 -57.05 4.29
C CYS A 104 -7.54 -56.98 5.75
N ALA A 105 -7.41 -58.08 6.49
CA ALA A 105 -7.67 -58.12 7.93
C ALA A 105 -6.69 -57.22 8.71
N SER A 106 -5.42 -57.20 8.31
CA SER A 106 -4.41 -56.29 8.89
C SER A 106 -4.74 -54.82 8.69
N ALA A 107 -5.24 -54.43 7.50
CA ALA A 107 -5.65 -53.06 7.22
C ALA A 107 -6.89 -52.65 8.04
N GLN A 108 -7.90 -53.52 8.13
CA GLN A 108 -9.09 -53.27 8.96
C GLN A 108 -8.71 -53.07 10.44
N ALA A 109 -7.85 -53.94 10.99
CA ALA A 109 -7.40 -53.82 12.38
C ALA A 109 -6.71 -52.47 12.66
N ARG A 110 -5.87 -51.98 11.73
CA ARG A 110 -5.19 -50.69 11.87
C ARG A 110 -6.15 -49.50 11.81
N VAL A 111 -7.11 -49.51 10.88
CA VAL A 111 -8.13 -48.46 10.78
C VAL A 111 -9.00 -48.43 12.04
N GLN A 112 -9.40 -49.59 12.53
CA GLN A 112 -10.24 -49.69 13.72
C GLN A 112 -9.52 -49.17 14.98
N ALA A 113 -8.25 -49.52 15.16
CA ALA A 113 -7.41 -48.97 16.23
C ALA A 113 -7.27 -47.44 16.12
N TRP A 114 -7.04 -46.93 14.91
CA TRP A 114 -6.95 -45.48 14.68
C TRP A 114 -8.25 -44.72 14.99
N LEU A 115 -9.41 -45.30 14.63
CA LEU A 115 -10.72 -44.73 14.94
C LEU A 115 -11.01 -44.70 16.44
N GLN A 116 -10.65 -45.75 17.18
CA GLN A 116 -10.79 -45.80 18.65
C GLN A 116 -9.92 -44.76 19.36
N GLU A 117 -8.77 -44.41 18.80
CA GLU A 117 -7.92 -43.36 19.35
C GLU A 117 -8.42 -41.95 19.01
N ARG A 118 -9.15 -41.76 17.91
CA ARG A 118 -9.77 -40.45 17.55
C ARG A 118 -10.98 -40.09 18.42
N SER A 119 -11.64 -41.05 19.03
CA SER A 119 -12.83 -40.82 19.86
C SER A 119 -12.52 -40.51 21.33
N LYS A 120 -11.25 -40.54 21.73
CA LYS A 120 -10.82 -40.11 23.07
C LYS A 120 -10.72 -38.57 23.12
N PRO A 121 -11.32 -37.92 24.14
CA PRO A 121 -11.36 -36.46 24.25
C PRO A 121 -9.98 -35.82 24.45
#